data_AF-A0A7J2J8Q0-F1
#
_entry.id   AF-A0A7J2J8Q0-F1
#
_cell.length_a   1.000
_cell.length_b   1.000
_cell.length_c   1.000
_cell.angle_alpha   90.00
_cell.angle_beta   90.00
_cell.angle_gamma   90.00
#
_symmetry.space_group_name_H-M   'P 1'
#
loop_
_entity.id
_entity.type
_entity.pdbx_description
1 polymer ?
#
loop_
_entity_poly.entity_id
_entity_poly.type
_entity_poly.pdbx_seq_one_letter_code
_entity_poly.pdbx_strand_id
1 'polypeptide(L)'
;MSIKAIKKIERKPTEPEQIDPVRFVDDYLRVRDWRVHENANVPYSFSSLFLQAAGEMVTRYTLSKVYPREIAKAHIEGDFHIHNLAFGIIGYCAGWSIKDLLLRGFSGVVGRT
;
A
#
# COMPACT_ATOMS: atom_id res chain seq x y z
N MET A 1 49.20 9.18 -8.92
CA MET A 1 47.82 8.90 -9.39
C MET A 1 46.87 9.05 -8.21
N SER A 2 46.10 10.14 -8.17
CA SER A 2 45.15 10.42 -7.08
C SER A 2 43.77 9.91 -7.50
N ILE A 3 43.25 8.90 -6.80
CA ILE A 3 41.90 8.41 -6.98
C ILE A 3 40.97 9.46 -6.36
N LYS A 4 40.32 10.27 -7.20
CA LYS A 4 39.27 11.19 -6.75
C LYS A 4 38.12 10.35 -6.18
N ALA A 5 37.93 10.43 -4.87
CA ALA A 5 36.78 9.86 -4.19
C ALA A 5 35.49 10.38 -4.85
N ILE A 6 34.69 9.47 -5.38
CA ILE A 6 33.36 9.77 -5.89
C ILE A 6 32.51 10.14 -4.68
N LYS A 7 32.26 11.44 -4.50
CA LYS A 7 31.32 11.94 -3.48
C LYS A 7 29.97 11.28 -3.76
N LYS A 8 29.55 10.38 -2.87
CA LYS A 8 28.19 9.84 -2.84
C LYS A 8 27.26 11.04 -2.74
N ILE A 9 26.50 11.32 -3.80
CA ILE A 9 25.51 12.40 -3.79
C ILE A 9 24.43 11.94 -2.81
N GLU A 10 24.51 12.40 -1.57
CA GLU A 10 23.43 12.26 -0.60
C GLU A 10 22.25 13.09 -1.11
N ARG A 11 21.35 12.44 -1.85
CA ARG A 11 20.03 12.99 -2.13
C ARG A 11 19.33 13.14 -0.77
N LYS A 12 19.09 14.38 -0.35
CA LYS A 12 18.18 14.69 0.76
C LYS A 12 16.90 13.86 0.56
N PRO A 13 16.31 13.29 1.62
CA PRO A 13 15.00 12.68 1.50
C PRO A 13 14.06 13.76 0.97
N THR A 14 13.59 13.60 -0.26
CA THR A 14 12.48 14.40 -0.76
C THR A 14 11.30 14.04 0.11
N GLU A 15 10.68 15.05 0.72
CA GLU A 15 9.38 14.88 1.38
C GLU A 15 8.47 14.07 0.46
N PRO A 16 7.74 13.08 0.98
CA PRO A 16 6.82 12.31 0.16
C PRO A 16 5.88 13.28 -0.54
N GLU A 17 5.76 13.16 -1.86
CA GLU A 17 4.82 13.94 -2.65
C GLU A 17 3.45 13.87 -1.98
N GLN A 18 2.71 14.98 -1.93
CA GLN A 18 1.35 14.96 -1.38
C GLN A 18 0.38 14.37 -2.43
N ILE A 19 -0.75 13.81 -2.00
CA ILE A 19 -1.79 13.35 -2.92
C ILE A 19 -2.62 14.57 -3.32
N ASP A 20 -2.65 14.90 -4.61
CA ASP A 20 -3.62 15.86 -5.16
C ASP A 20 -4.95 15.14 -5.40
N PRO A 21 -6.00 15.43 -4.61
CA PRO A 21 -7.27 14.72 -4.70
C PRO A 21 -8.02 14.99 -6.01
N VAL A 22 -7.91 16.19 -6.59
CA VAL A 22 -8.61 16.55 -7.83
C VAL A 22 -8.01 15.77 -8.99
N ARG A 23 -6.68 15.77 -9.08
CA ARG A 23 -5.96 15.01 -10.11
C ARG A 23 -6.18 13.51 -9.94
N PHE A 24 -6.12 12.98 -8.72
CA PHE A 24 -6.36 11.56 -8.45
C PHE A 24 -7.72 11.11 -8.98
N VAL A 25 -8.77 11.89 -8.72
CA VAL A 25 -10.13 11.59 -9.19
C VAL A 25 -10.24 11.76 -10.71
N ASP A 26 -9.69 12.81 -11.33
CA ASP A 26 -9.71 12.97 -12.80
C ASP A 26 -8.98 11.83 -13.51
N ASP A 27 -7.80 11.43 -13.00
CA ASP A 27 -7.01 10.33 -13.55
C ASP A 27 -7.74 8.98 -13.41
N TYR A 28 -8.41 8.74 -12.28
CA TYR A 28 -9.25 7.55 -12.08
C TYR A 28 -10.43 7.53 -13.06
N LEU A 29 -11.21 8.62 -13.12
CA LEU A 29 -12.42 8.71 -13.97
C LEU A 29 -12.11 8.55 -15.46
N ARG A 30 -10.93 9.00 -15.88
CA ARG A 30 -10.45 8.86 -17.27
C ARG A 30 -9.60 7.63 -17.50
N VAL A 31 -9.44 6.77 -16.49
CA VAL A 31 -8.67 5.52 -16.58
C VAL A 31 -7.24 5.77 -17.08
N ARG A 32 -6.62 6.84 -16.61
CA ARG A 32 -5.26 7.27 -17.00
C ARG A 32 -4.17 6.65 -16.13
N ASP A 33 -4.52 6.16 -14.95
CA ASP A 33 -3.60 5.46 -14.06
C ASP A 33 -3.77 3.94 -14.23
N TRP A 34 -2.66 3.23 -14.40
CA TRP A 34 -2.66 1.77 -14.52
C TRP A 34 -3.22 1.09 -13.26
N ARG A 35 -3.10 1.74 -12.09
CA ARG A 35 -3.59 1.23 -10.81
C ARG A 35 -5.08 0.90 -10.84
N VAL A 36 -5.87 1.56 -11.68
CA VAL A 36 -7.29 1.23 -11.90
C VAL A 36 -7.49 -0.25 -12.26
N HIS A 37 -6.50 -0.89 -12.89
CA HIS A 37 -6.51 -2.29 -13.32
C HIS A 37 -5.56 -3.19 -12.50
N GLU A 38 -4.96 -2.69 -11.41
CA GLU A 38 -4.01 -3.47 -10.60
C GLU A 38 -4.66 -4.72 -9.99
N ASN A 39 -5.95 -4.63 -9.63
CA ASN A 39 -6.68 -5.71 -8.99
C ASN A 39 -7.73 -6.30 -9.95
N ALA A 40 -7.46 -7.49 -10.47
CA ALA A 40 -8.36 -8.20 -11.39
C ALA A 40 -9.74 -8.54 -10.79
N ASN A 41 -9.88 -8.53 -9.46
CA ASN A 41 -11.13 -8.79 -8.76
C ASN A 41 -11.93 -7.50 -8.47
N VAL A 42 -11.35 -6.32 -8.70
CA VAL A 42 -11.97 -5.03 -8.41
C VAL A 42 -12.14 -4.25 -9.71
N PRO A 43 -13.33 -4.27 -10.32
CA PRO A 43 -13.57 -3.54 -11.55
C PRO A 43 -13.63 -2.03 -11.30
N TYR A 44 -13.42 -1.25 -12.37
CA TYR A 44 -13.69 0.19 -12.38
C TYR A 44 -15.11 0.46 -11.90
N SER A 45 -15.23 1.20 -10.80
CA SER A 45 -16.50 1.43 -10.11
C SER A 45 -16.38 2.54 -9.08
N PHE A 46 -17.52 3.06 -8.64
CA PHE A 46 -17.55 4.00 -7.51
C PHE A 46 -16.81 3.43 -6.29
N SER A 47 -17.07 2.19 -5.89
CA SER A 47 -16.39 1.57 -4.73
C SER A 47 -14.88 1.42 -4.94
N SER A 48 -14.44 1.12 -6.16
CA SER A 48 -13.01 1.01 -6.49
C SER A 48 -12.28 2.34 -6.38
N LEU A 49 -12.91 3.47 -6.74
CA LEU A 49 -12.33 4.81 -6.50
C LEU A 49 -11.98 5.02 -5.03
N PHE A 50 -12.91 4.70 -4.11
CA PHE A 50 -12.69 4.86 -2.67
C PHE A 50 -11.60 3.90 -2.17
N LEU A 51 -11.61 2.66 -2.65
CA LEU A 51 -10.59 1.68 -2.29
C LEU A 51 -9.19 2.14 -2.72
N GLN A 52 -9.04 2.63 -3.95
CA GLN A 52 -7.78 3.13 -4.49
C GLN A 52 -7.29 4.38 -3.75
N ALA A 53 -8.19 5.33 -3.46
CA ALA A 53 -7.86 6.54 -2.72
C ALA A 53 -7.33 6.23 -1.30
N ALA A 54 -8.03 5.34 -0.58
CA ALA A 54 -7.59 4.88 0.73
C ALA A 54 -6.29 4.06 0.65
N GLY A 55 -6.17 3.19 -0.35
CA GLY A 55 -5.01 2.34 -0.59
C GLY A 55 -3.74 3.14 -0.87
N GLU A 56 -3.83 4.24 -1.62
CA GLU A 56 -2.69 5.13 -1.88
C GLU A 56 -2.16 5.76 -0.59
N MET A 57 -3.05 6.22 0.30
CA MET A 57 -2.66 6.75 1.61
C MET A 57 -1.94 5.70 2.46
N VAL A 58 -2.51 4.49 2.57
CA VAL A 58 -1.92 3.40 3.36
C VAL A 58 -0.60 2.94 2.76
N THR A 59 -0.48 2.91 1.44
CA THR A 59 0.76 2.56 0.73
C THR A 59 1.90 3.51 1.09
N ARG A 60 1.65 4.83 0.99
CA ARG A 60 2.65 5.85 1.37
C ARG A 60 3.00 5.78 2.84
N TYR A 61 2.02 5.58 3.71
CA TYR A 61 2.27 5.39 5.15
C TYR A 61 3.15 4.15 5.41
N THR A 62 2.81 3.02 4.80
CA THR A 62 3.53 1.76 4.99
C THR A 62 4.99 1.88 4.55
N LEU A 63 5.24 2.45 3.36
CA LEU A 63 6.61 2.65 2.86
C LEU A 63 7.41 3.69 3.66
N SER A 64 6.76 4.67 4.27
CA SER A 64 7.45 5.75 5.00
C SER A 64 7.63 5.49 6.49
N LYS A 65 6.75 4.69 7.11
CA LYS A 65 6.70 4.50 8.57
C LYS A 65 6.81 3.05 9.03
N VAL A 66 6.46 2.08 8.21
CA VAL A 66 6.45 0.66 8.62
C VAL A 66 7.72 -0.05 8.13
N TYR A 67 8.08 0.10 6.86
CA TYR A 67 9.28 -0.53 6.32
C TYR A 67 10.55 0.32 6.53
N PRO A 68 11.71 -0.32 6.73
CA PRO A 68 13.00 0.35 6.64
C PRO A 68 13.18 1.04 5.27
N ARG A 69 13.94 2.13 5.25
CA ARG A 69 14.10 2.97 4.05
C ARG A 69 14.68 2.19 2.87
N GLU A 70 15.61 1.28 3.12
CA GLU A 70 16.23 0.41 2.13
C GLU A 70 15.23 -0.55 1.48
N ILE A 71 14.27 -1.08 2.24
CA ILE A 71 13.22 -1.96 1.74
C ILE A 71 12.22 -1.16 0.90
N ALA A 72 11.79 -0.01 1.40
CA ALA A 72 10.89 0.87 0.64
C ALA A 72 11.53 1.34 -0.68
N LYS A 73 12.83 1.70 -0.65
CA LYS A 73 13.58 2.11 -1.83
C LYS A 73 13.67 0.98 -2.85
N ALA A 74 14.03 -0.23 -2.43
CA ALA A 74 14.13 -1.39 -3.30
C ALA A 74 12.77 -1.73 -3.95
N HIS A 75 11.65 -1.59 -3.23
CA HIS A 75 10.32 -1.72 -3.81
C HIS A 75 10.01 -0.63 -4.86
N ILE A 76 10.28 0.64 -4.54
CA ILE A 76 10.04 1.78 -5.43
C ILE A 76 10.92 1.70 -6.69
N GLU A 77 12.15 1.22 -6.56
CA GLU A 77 13.09 1.05 -7.66
C GLU A 77 12.85 -0.24 -8.47
N GLY A 78 11.96 -1.12 -8.02
CA GLY A 78 11.55 -2.33 -8.73
C GLY A 78 12.46 -3.54 -8.53
N ASP A 79 13.35 -3.51 -7.53
CA ASP A 79 14.21 -4.66 -7.18
C ASP A 79 13.38 -5.86 -6.69
N PHE A 80 12.24 -5.59 -6.04
CA PHE A 80 11.21 -6.57 -5.72
C PHE A 80 9.83 -5.90 -5.54
N HIS A 81 8.78 -6.72 -5.49
CA HIS A 81 7.41 -6.26 -5.30
C HIS A 81 6.88 -6.66 -3.92
N ILE A 82 6.35 -5.68 -3.16
CA ILE A 82 5.64 -5.92 -1.90
C ILE A 82 4.16 -6.09 -2.22
N HIS A 83 3.62 -7.28 -1.97
CA HIS A 83 2.22 -7.57 -2.22
C HIS A 83 1.29 -6.88 -1.21
N ASN A 84 0.12 -6.43 -1.69
CA ASN A 84 -0.97 -5.87 -0.88
C ASN A 84 -0.57 -4.67 -0.03
N LEU A 85 0.28 -3.80 -0.57
CA LEU A 85 0.82 -2.65 0.15
C LEU A 85 -0.26 -1.63 0.57
N ALA A 86 -1.36 -1.54 -0.19
CA ALA A 86 -2.58 -0.80 0.17
C ALA A 86 -3.24 -1.28 1.48
N PHE A 87 -2.85 -2.45 1.98
CA PHE A 87 -3.31 -3.07 3.22
C PHE A 87 -2.16 -3.34 4.20
N GLY A 88 -1.01 -2.68 4.04
CA GLY A 88 0.24 -3.01 4.74
C GLY A 88 0.25 -2.83 6.27
N ILE A 89 -0.83 -2.33 6.86
CA ILE A 89 -1.00 -2.18 8.31
C ILE A 89 -1.98 -3.20 8.94
N ILE A 90 -2.48 -4.14 8.14
CA ILE A 90 -3.35 -5.22 8.61
C ILE A 90 -2.78 -6.59 8.22
N GLY A 91 -3.30 -7.65 8.84
CA GLY A 91 -2.93 -9.01 8.49
C GLY A 91 -3.36 -9.35 7.06
N TYR A 92 -2.52 -10.10 6.34
CA TYR A 92 -2.78 -10.47 4.95
C TYR A 92 -3.96 -11.44 4.82
N CYS A 93 -3.92 -12.53 5.59
CA CYS A 93 -4.92 -13.60 5.53
C CYS A 93 -5.11 -14.22 6.91
N ALA A 94 -6.26 -14.86 7.10
CA ALA A 94 -6.55 -15.67 8.28
C ALA A 94 -7.38 -16.90 7.86
N GLY A 95 -7.08 -18.05 8.47
CA GLY A 95 -7.89 -19.26 8.36
C GLY A 95 -8.72 -19.45 9.61
N TRP A 96 -10.01 -19.77 9.45
CA TRP A 96 -10.95 -19.94 10.56
C TRP A 96 -11.44 -21.39 10.61
N SER A 97 -11.44 -21.98 11.81
CA SER A 97 -11.97 -23.33 12.04
C SER A 97 -13.50 -23.32 11.90
N ILE A 98 -14.01 -23.92 10.82
CA ILE A 98 -15.46 -24.07 10.61
C ILE A 98 -16.09 -24.88 11.76
N LYS A 99 -15.39 -25.88 12.29
CA LYS A 99 -15.85 -26.64 13.45
C LYS A 99 -16.06 -25.75 14.66
N ASP A 100 -15.08 -24.89 14.98
CA ASP A 100 -15.20 -23.99 16.13
C ASP A 100 -16.28 -22.94 15.89
N LEU A 101 -16.40 -22.43 14.66
CA LEU A 101 -17.47 -21.49 14.31
C LEU A 101 -18.86 -22.10 14.52
N LEU A 102 -19.05 -23.37 14.11
CA LEU A 102 -20.32 -24.08 14.28
C LEU A 102 -20.61 -24.45 15.74
N LEU A 103 -19.58 -24.82 16.52
CA LEU A 103 -19.76 -25.28 17.90
C LEU A 103 -19.79 -24.15 18.93
N ARG A 104 -19.09 -23.05 18.67
CA ARG A 104 -18.86 -21.95 19.63
C ARG A 104 -19.41 -20.60 19.15
N GLY A 105 -19.92 -20.54 17.92
CA GLY A 105 -20.39 -19.31 17.30
C GLY A 105 -19.27 -18.29 17.09
N PHE A 106 -19.66 -17.06 16.74
CA PHE A 106 -18.74 -15.93 16.69
C PHE A 106 -18.52 -15.44 18.12
N SER A 107 -17.49 -15.96 18.82
CA SER A 107 -17.23 -15.72 20.25
C SER A 107 -16.86 -14.26 20.63
N GLY A 108 -17.10 -13.29 19.74
CA GLY A 108 -16.88 -11.86 19.95
C GLY A 108 -15.41 -11.48 20.14
N VAL A 109 -15.20 -10.18 20.41
CA VAL A 109 -13.91 -9.66 20.90
C VAL A 109 -14.10 -9.27 22.36
N VAL A 110 -13.28 -9.83 23.25
CA VAL A 110 -13.34 -9.52 24.69
C VAL A 110 -13.29 -8.01 24.89
N GLY A 111 -14.28 -7.46 25.61
CA GLY A 111 -14.38 -6.02 25.89
C GLY A 111 -15.11 -5.18 24.84
N ARG A 112 -15.78 -5.79 23.85
CA ARG A 112 -16.72 -5.10 22.97
C ARG A 112 -18.13 -5.70 23.07
N THR A 113 -19.07 -4.90 23.55
CA THR A 113 -20.53 -5.11 23.48
C THR A 113 -21.15 -3.91 22.80
#